data_AF-A0A519SAT1-F1
#
_entry.id   AF-A0A519SAT1-F1
#
_cell.length_a   1.000
_cell.length_b   1.000
_cell.length_c   1.000
_cell.angle_alpha   90.00
_cell.angle_beta   90.00
_cell.angle_gamma   90.00
#
_symmetry.space_group_name_H-M   'P 1'
#
loop_
_entity.id
_entity.type
_entity.pdbx_description
1 polymer ?
#
loop_
_entity_poly.entity_id
_entity_poly.type
_entity_poly.pdbx_seq_one_letter_code
_entity_poly.pdbx_strand_id
1 'polypeptide(L)' 'MASILIEPLSEQAYELLRQVEVLNILRVVTTQELPPAPIPAKPSVATLISSLSAETGERMLHEIAKMRNEWEWEY' A
#
# COMPACT_ATOMS: atom_id res chain seq x y z
N MET A 1 11.15 -17.61 3.21
CA MET A 1 10.35 -18.84 3.03
C MET A 1 8.94 -18.42 2.69
N ALA A 2 8.35 -18.94 1.62
CA ALA A 2 6.99 -18.58 1.22
C ALA A 2 5.98 -19.36 2.08
N SER A 3 5.02 -18.66 2.67
CA SER A 3 3.87 -19.27 3.34
C SER A 3 2.85 -19.72 2.30
N ILE A 4 2.34 -20.95 2.43
CA ILE A 4 1.26 -21.47 1.57
C ILE A 4 -0.05 -21.34 2.35
N LEU A 5 -1.04 -20.69 1.75
CA LEU A 5 -2.41 -20.66 2.26
C LEU A 5 -3.14 -21.91 1.76
N ILE A 6 -3.71 -22.68 2.69
CA ILE A 6 -4.48 -23.88 2.38
C ILE A 6 -5.93 -23.63 2.81
N GLU A 7 -6.85 -23.66 1.85
CA GLU A 7 -8.28 -23.53 2.10
C GLU A 7 -8.95 -24.89 1.89
N PRO A 8 -9.57 -25.47 2.93
CA PRO A 8 -10.28 -26.75 2.79
C PRO A 8 -11.66 -26.49 2.17
N LEU A 9 -11.92 -27.11 1.01
CA LEU A 9 -13.17 -26.94 0.27
C LEU A 9 -14.29 -27.89 0.70
N SER A 10 -14.03 -28.80 1.66
CA SER A 10 -15.01 -29.75 2.18
C SER A 10 -14.76 -30.10 3.64
N GLU A 11 -15.79 -30.62 4.32
CA GLU A 11 -15.67 -31.09 5.71
C GLU A 11 -14.69 -32.26 5.84
N GLN A 12 -14.63 -33.15 4.83
CA GLN A 12 -13.68 -34.27 4.84
C GLN A 12 -12.22 -33.78 4.81
N ALA A 13 -11.96 -32.66 4.13
CA ALA A 13 -10.63 -32.06 4.12
C ALA A 13 -10.24 -31.48 5.49
N TYR A 14 -11.21 -30.91 6.24
CA TYR A 14 -10.98 -30.45 7.61
C TYR A 14 -10.61 -31.59 8.57
N GLU A 15 -11.33 -32.72 8.47
CA GLU A 15 -11.04 -33.90 9.28
C GLU A 15 -9.63 -34.46 9.00
N LEU A 16 -9.24 -34.49 7.73
CA LEU A 16 -7.90 -34.93 7.34
C LEU A 16 -6.82 -33.98 7.89
N LEU A 17 -7.04 -32.66 7.81
CA LEU A 17 -6.11 -31.68 8.37
C LEU A 17 -5.96 -31.83 9.89
N ARG A 18 -7.05 -32.10 10.62
CA ARG A 18 -6.99 -32.40 12.07
C ARG A 18 -6.16 -33.65 12.37
N GLN A 19 -6.31 -34.71 11.58
CA GLN A 19 -5.53 -35.93 11.77
C GLN A 19 -4.03 -35.67 11.55
N VAL A 20 -3.68 -34.87 10.53
CA VAL A 20 -2.29 -34.49 10.24
C VAL A 20 -1.71 -33.55 11.30
N GLU A 21 -2.55 -32.69 11.91
CA GLU A 21 -2.18 -31.85 13.06
C GLU A 21 -1.82 -32.67 14.29
N VAL A 22 -2.58 -33.74 14.61
CA VAL A 22 -2.26 -34.66 15.73
C VAL A 22 -0.87 -35.32 15.54
N LEU A 23 -0.46 -35.53 14.30
CA LEU A 23 0.86 -36.08 13.96
C LEU A 23 1.98 -35.03 13.98
N ASN A 24 1.69 -33.77 14.33
CA ASN A 24 2.61 -32.63 14.34
C ASN A 24 3.30 -32.36 12.99
N ILE A 25 2.68 -32.76 11.88
CA ILE A 25 3.20 -32.51 10.52
C ILE A 25 2.78 -31.11 10.05
N LEU A 26 1.59 -30.66 10.46
CA LEU A 26 1.03 -29.35 10.15
C LEU A 26 0.55 -28.68 11.44
N ARG A 27 0.59 -27.34 11.48
CA ARG A 27 -0.02 -26.53 12.55
C ARG A 27 -0.89 -25.47 11.92
N VAL A 28 -2.11 -25.32 12.42
CA VAL A 28 -2.96 -24.20 12.01
C VAL A 28 -2.36 -22.90 12.55
N VAL A 29 -2.12 -21.94 11.66
CA VAL A 29 -1.66 -20.60 12.03
C VAL A 29 -2.77 -19.63 11.69
N THR A 30 -3.46 -19.15 12.72
CA THR A 30 -4.41 -18.05 12.56
C THR A 30 -3.61 -16.78 12.30
N THR A 31 -3.63 -16.30 11.05
CA THR A 31 -3.09 -14.98 10.73
C THR A 31 -4.03 -13.95 11.32
N GLN A 32 -3.74 -13.52 12.55
CA GLN A 32 -4.35 -12.32 13.10
C GLN A 32 -3.93 -11.17 12.19
N GLU A 33 -4.90 -10.51 11.54
CA GLU A 33 -4.62 -9.30 10.77
C GLU A 33 -3.95 -8.31 11.72
N LEU A 34 -2.63 -8.13 11.59
CA LEU A 34 -1.96 -7.05 12.27
C LEU A 34 -2.57 -5.75 11.76
N PRO A 35 -2.89 -4.79 12.64
CA PRO A 35 -3.38 -3.49 12.21
C PRO A 35 -2.41 -2.90 11.20
N PRO A 36 -2.90 -2.30 10.10
CA PRO A 36 -2.04 -1.78 9.05
C PRO A 36 -1.04 -0.80 9.64
N ALA A 37 0.24 -1.02 9.36
CA ALA A 37 1.30 -0.11 9.78
C ALA A 37 0.96 1.31 9.29
N PRO A 38 1.21 2.36 10.10
CA PRO A 38 0.92 3.73 9.69
C PRO A 38 1.74 4.04 8.44
N ILE A 39 1.05 4.18 7.31
CA ILE A 39 1.65 4.59 6.05
C ILE A 39 2.16 6.01 6.26
N PRO A 40 3.46 6.31 6.06
CA PRO A 40 3.95 7.67 6.18
C PRO A 40 3.19 8.54 5.17
N ALA A 41 2.58 9.62 5.67
CA ALA A 41 1.84 10.56 4.83
C ALA A 41 2.72 11.04 3.68
N LYS A 42 2.28 10.82 2.44
CA LYS A 42 3.00 11.27 1.24
C LYS A 42 3.16 12.80 1.33
N PRO A 43 4.38 13.35 1.27
CA PRO A 43 4.57 14.79 1.39
C PRO A 43 3.85 15.50 0.25
N SER A 44 3.15 16.59 0.58
CA SER A 44 2.45 17.39 -0.41
C SER A 44 3.46 18.10 -1.33
N VAL A 45 3.06 18.39 -2.56
CA VAL A 45 3.91 19.13 -3.52
C VAL A 45 4.33 20.49 -2.95
N ALA A 46 3.47 21.15 -2.17
CA ALA A 46 3.80 22.39 -1.47
C ALA A 46 4.95 22.21 -0.47
N THR A 47 4.96 21.08 0.25
CA THR A 47 6.05 20.72 1.17
C THR A 47 7.37 20.51 0.42
N LEU A 48 7.33 19.89 -0.76
CA LEU A 48 8.52 19.72 -1.60
C LEU A 48 9.01 21.05 -2.20
N ILE A 49 8.11 21.93 -2.64
CA ILE A 49 8.46 23.25 -3.17
C ILE A 49 9.09 24.13 -2.09
N SER A 50 8.62 24.04 -0.84
CA SER A 50 9.20 24.78 0.29
C SER A 50 10.64 24.38 0.65
N SER A 51 11.14 23.26 0.12
CA SER A 51 12.53 22.82 0.28
C SER A 51 13.49 23.42 -0.77
N LEU A 52 12.97 24.11 -1.78
CA LEU A 52 13.73 24.84 -2.79
C LEU A 52 13.92 26.30 -2.32
N SER A 53 14.96 27.00 -2.83
CA SER A 53 15.12 28.43 -2.55
C SER A 53 13.85 29.19 -2.95
N ALA A 54 13.46 30.20 -2.17
CA ALA A 54 12.20 30.95 -2.38
C ALA A 54 12.04 31.43 -3.83
N GLU A 55 13.14 31.88 -4.45
CA GLU A 55 13.20 32.31 -5.85
C GLU A 55 12.87 31.17 -6.85
N THR A 56 13.35 29.95 -6.58
CA THR A 56 13.08 28.78 -7.44
C THR A 56 11.62 28.31 -7.28
N GLY A 57 11.09 28.35 -6.06
CA GLY A 57 9.70 27.99 -5.77
C GLY A 57 8.70 28.93 -6.44
N GLU A 58 8.95 30.24 -6.39
CA GLU A 58 8.11 31.24 -7.07
C GLU A 58 8.14 31.07 -8.59
N ARG A 59 9.31 30.79 -9.17
CA ARG A 59 9.43 30.55 -10.62
C ARG A 59 8.64 29.33 -11.08
N MET A 60 8.72 28.23 -10.33
CA MET A 60 7.97 27.01 -10.64
C MET A 60 6.45 27.22 -10.52
N LEU A 61 5.99 27.92 -9.49
CA LEU A 61 4.56 28.24 -9.35
C LEU A 61 4.05 29.12 -10.50
N HIS A 62 4.88 30.07 -10.95
CA HIS A 62 4.55 30.92 -12.09
C HIS A 62 4.47 30.13 -13.41
N GLU A 63 5.41 29.21 -13.66
CA GLU A 63 5.36 28.34 -14.84
C GLU A 63 4.15 27.41 -14.84
N ILE A 64 3.82 26.79 -13.69
CA ILE A 64 2.63 25.94 -13.55
C ILE A 64 1.35 26.74 -13.83
N ALA A 65 1.26 27.97 -13.31
CA ALA A 65 0.11 28.84 -13.56
C ALA A 65 -0.01 29.25 -15.04
N LYS A 66 1.12 29.51 -15.72
CA LYS A 66 1.16 29.81 -17.15
C LYS A 66 0.68 28.63 -17.99
N MET A 67 1.18 27.42 -17.71
CA MET A 67 0.75 26.21 -18.41
C MET A 67 -0.73 25.91 -18.21
N ARG A 68 -1.26 26.12 -16.99
CA ARG A 68 -2.69 25.95 -16.71
C ARG A 68 -3.54 26.90 -17.55
N ASN A 69 -3.16 28.18 -17.61
CA ASN A 69 -3.89 29.16 -18.41
C ASN A 69 -3.80 28.83 -19.91
N GLU A 70 -2.64 28.41 -20.42
CA GLU A 70 -2.49 27.99 -21.83
C GLU A 70 -3.43 26.83 -22.19
N TRP A 71 -3.66 25.89 -21.28
CA TRP A 71 -4.58 24.77 -21.47
C TRP A 71 -6.06 25.16 -21.37
N GLU A 72 -6.38 26.25 -20.66
CA GLU A 72 -7.74 26.81 -20.61
C GLU A 72 -8.13 27.57 -21.88
N TRP A 73 -7.16 28.01 -22.70
CA TRP A 73 -7.41 28.69 -23.99
C TRP A 73 -7.53 27.73 -25.19
N GLU A 74 -7.04 26.49 -25.06
CA GLU A 74 -7.12 25.45 -26.12
C GLU A 74 -8.41 24.60 -26.04
N TYR A 75 -9.38 24.98 -25.20
CA TYR A 75 -10.70 24.34 -25.05
C TYR A 75 -11.83 25.38 -25.05
#